data_AF-A0A2P4NVT2-F1
#
_entry.id   AF-A0A2P4NVT2-F1
#
_cell.length_a   1.000
_cell.length_b   1.000
_cell.length_c   1.000
_cell.angle_alpha   90.00
_cell.angle_beta   90.00
_cell.angle_gamma   90.00
#
_symmetry.space_group_name_H-M   'P 1'
#
loop_
_entity.id
_entity.type
_entity.pdbx_description
1 polymer ?
#
loop_
_entity_poly.entity_id
_entity_poly.type
_entity_poly.pdbx_seq_one_letter_code
_entity_poly.pdbx_strand_id
1 'polypeptide(L)'
;MLTKDLLRVSRAGGGYHPQFADRGDRPLAAKAIGVFRRHVGDARADLDDALADLEAEADDFKLARGFASLLDREAVFETAAPLPPARARRAAFEAAM
;
A
#
# COMPACT_ATOMS: atom_id res chain seq x y z
N MET A 1 -1.29 -11.27 5.02
CA MET A 1 -2.41 -11.90 4.29
C MET A 1 -3.32 -10.83 3.70
N LEU A 2 -3.82 -11.01 2.45
CA LEU A 2 -4.73 -10.05 1.81
C LEU A 2 -6.05 -9.93 2.57
N THR A 3 -6.58 -8.71 2.67
CA THR A 3 -7.89 -8.45 3.30
C THR A 3 -9.02 -8.84 2.35
N LYS A 4 -10.20 -9.11 2.93
CA LYS A 4 -11.41 -9.50 2.18
C LYS A 4 -11.80 -8.47 1.11
N ASP A 5 -11.54 -7.19 1.37
CA ASP A 5 -11.91 -6.09 0.47
C ASP A 5 -11.11 -6.11 -0.85
N LEU A 6 -9.94 -6.76 -0.85
CA LEU A 6 -9.10 -6.96 -2.03
C LEU A 6 -9.36 -8.30 -2.74
N LEU A 7 -10.40 -9.03 -2.34
CA LEU A 7 -10.74 -10.31 -2.96
C LEU A 7 -11.21 -10.09 -4.41
N ARG A 8 -10.50 -10.74 -5.34
CA ARG A 8 -10.86 -10.84 -6.76
C ARG A 8 -11.53 -12.19 -7.01
N VAL A 9 -12.86 -12.17 -7.13
CA VAL A 9 -13.67 -13.38 -7.30
C VAL A 9 -14.86 -13.09 -8.20
N SER A 10 -15.12 -14.00 -9.15
CA SER A 10 -16.38 -14.01 -9.90
C SER A 10 -17.40 -14.90 -9.20
N ARG A 11 -18.65 -14.46 -9.17
CA ARG A 11 -19.79 -15.23 -8.65
C ARG A 11 -20.72 -15.75 -9.75
N ALA A 12 -20.35 -15.56 -11.01
CA ALA A 12 -21.13 -16.05 -12.14
C ALA A 12 -21.22 -17.59 -12.09
N GLY A 13 -22.39 -18.15 -12.39
CA GLY A 13 -22.60 -19.60 -12.43
C GLY A 13 -22.84 -20.28 -11.07
N GLY A 14 -23.13 -19.53 -10.00
CA GLY A 14 -23.57 -20.08 -8.71
C GLY A 14 -22.46 -20.53 -7.75
N GLY A 15 -21.20 -20.23 -8.06
CA GLY A 15 -20.04 -20.55 -7.23
C GLY A 15 -19.04 -19.39 -7.12
N TYR A 16 -18.03 -19.52 -6.27
CA TYR A 16 -16.92 -18.57 -6.15
C TYR A 16 -15.75 -19.01 -7.02
N HIS A 17 -15.36 -18.17 -7.97
CA HIS A 17 -14.27 -18.42 -8.90
C HIS A 17 -13.17 -17.37 -8.69
N PRO A 18 -12.08 -17.70 -7.96
CA PRO A 18 -10.98 -16.77 -7.75
C PRO A 18 -10.35 -16.34 -9.06
N GLN A 19 -10.05 -15.05 -9.18
CA GLN A 19 -9.33 -14.49 -10.31
C GLN A 19 -7.87 -14.30 -9.91
N PHE A 20 -7.05 -15.29 -10.25
CA PHE A 20 -5.62 -15.26 -10.00
C PHE A 20 -4.93 -14.27 -10.94
N ALA A 21 -3.81 -13.71 -10.49
CA ALA A 21 -2.94 -12.92 -11.34
C ALA A 21 -2.20 -13.80 -12.36
N ASP A 22 -1.92 -13.28 -13.54
CA ASP A 22 -1.23 -13.99 -14.61
C ASP A 22 -0.04 -13.20 -15.19
N ARG A 23 0.45 -13.60 -16.37
CA ARG A 23 1.61 -12.94 -17.01
C ARG A 23 1.28 -11.56 -17.56
N GLY A 24 0.03 -11.30 -17.92
CA GLY A 24 -0.47 -9.99 -18.38
C GLY A 24 -0.42 -8.93 -17.29
N ASP A 25 -0.45 -9.34 -16.02
CA ASP A 25 -0.40 -8.44 -14.86
C ASP A 25 1.02 -7.96 -14.50
N ARG A 26 2.05 -8.54 -15.13
CA ARG A 26 3.46 -8.22 -14.85
C ARG A 26 3.82 -6.74 -15.02
N PRO A 27 3.34 -6.00 -16.04
CA PRO A 27 3.60 -4.57 -16.15
C PRO A 27 3.11 -3.80 -14.93
N LEU A 28 1.91 -4.09 -14.42
CA LEU A 28 1.36 -3.46 -13.22
C LEU A 28 2.18 -3.81 -11.97
N ALA A 29 2.55 -5.09 -11.81
CA ALA A 29 3.42 -5.52 -10.71
C ALA A 29 4.79 -4.82 -10.76
N ALA A 30 5.39 -4.69 -11.95
CA ALA A 30 6.66 -3.99 -12.15
C ALA A 30 6.55 -2.50 -11.83
N LYS A 31 5.44 -1.83 -12.21
CA LYS A 31 5.17 -0.45 -11.82
C LYS A 31 5.08 -0.32 -10.29
N ALA A 32 4.32 -1.18 -9.62
CA ALA A 32 4.19 -1.16 -8.15
C ALA A 32 5.54 -1.32 -7.44
N ILE A 33 6.37 -2.29 -7.86
CA ILE A 33 7.74 -2.45 -7.33
C ILE A 33 8.57 -1.18 -7.58
N GLY A 34 8.43 -0.58 -8.77
CA GLY A 34 9.11 0.66 -9.12
C GLY A 34 8.73 1.84 -8.25
N VAL A 35 7.45 1.96 -7.87
CA VAL A 35 6.96 2.98 -6.92
C VAL A 35 7.63 2.80 -5.56
N PHE A 36 7.55 1.61 -4.96
CA PHE A 36 8.21 1.34 -3.66
C PHE A 36 9.71 1.62 -3.68
N ARG A 37 10.42 1.23 -4.75
CA ARG A 37 11.87 1.48 -4.89
C ARG A 37 12.22 2.96 -4.99
N ARG A 38 11.38 3.76 -5.67
CA ARG A 38 11.62 5.20 -5.83
C ARG A 38 11.45 5.96 -4.51
N HIS A 39 10.56 5.50 -3.63
CA HIS A 39 10.26 6.16 -2.37
C HIS A 39 11.03 5.61 -1.16
N VAL A 40 12.16 4.93 -1.39
CA VAL A 40 13.04 4.53 -0.28
C VAL A 40 13.70 5.79 0.29
N GLY A 41 13.41 6.08 1.56
CA GLY A 41 13.91 7.26 2.26
C GLY A 41 12.94 8.44 2.26
N ASP A 42 11.87 8.38 1.47
CA ASP A 42 10.81 9.39 1.46
C ASP A 42 9.82 9.17 2.62
N ALA A 43 8.95 10.15 2.86
CA ALA A 43 7.89 9.99 3.82
C ALA A 43 6.87 8.96 3.32
N ARG A 44 6.24 8.24 4.26
CA ARG A 44 5.20 7.27 3.94
C ARG A 44 4.06 7.88 3.12
N ALA A 45 3.71 9.14 3.39
CA ALA A 45 2.65 9.85 2.67
C ALA A 45 2.95 9.97 1.16
N ASP A 46 4.20 10.25 0.79
CA ASP A 46 4.59 10.39 -0.62
C ASP A 46 4.46 9.05 -1.37
N LEU A 47 4.79 7.95 -0.70
CA LEU A 47 4.54 6.60 -1.22
C LEU A 47 3.04 6.33 -1.37
N ASP A 48 2.23 6.68 -0.37
CA ASP A 48 0.79 6.43 -0.40
C ASP A 48 0.11 7.24 -1.53
N ASP A 49 0.54 8.48 -1.77
CA ASP A 49 0.07 9.31 -2.89
C ASP A 49 0.44 8.68 -4.24
N ALA A 50 1.69 8.23 -4.43
CA ALA A 50 2.12 7.57 -5.66
C ALA A 50 1.40 6.22 -5.89
N LEU A 51 1.01 5.51 -4.83
CA LEU A 51 0.20 4.30 -4.94
C LEU A 51 -1.26 4.61 -5.30
N ALA A 52 -1.80 5.74 -4.85
CA ALA A 52 -3.12 6.21 -5.26
C ALA A 52 -3.15 6.58 -6.75
N ASP A 53 -2.09 7.24 -7.25
CA ASP A 53 -1.93 7.52 -8.68
C ASP A 53 -1.84 6.22 -9.50
N LEU A 54 -1.04 5.25 -9.04
CA LEU A 54 -0.92 3.94 -9.70
C LEU A 54 -2.27 3.19 -9.73
N GLU A 55 -3.05 3.28 -8.66
CA GLU A 55 -4.39 2.70 -8.62
C GLU A 55 -5.34 3.37 -9.63
N ALA A 56 -5.31 4.70 -9.72
CA ALA A 56 -6.13 5.45 -10.65
C ALA A 56 -5.83 5.14 -12.13
N GLU A 57 -4.57 4.78 -12.44
CA GLU A 57 -4.15 4.34 -13.78
C GLU A 57 -4.48 2.86 -14.07
N ALA A 58 -4.79 2.04 -13.07
CA ALA A 58 -4.92 0.60 -13.24
C ALA A 58 -6.33 0.20 -13.70
N ASP A 59 -6.40 -0.69 -14.69
CA ASP A 59 -7.67 -1.28 -15.16
C ASP A 59 -8.37 -2.10 -14.06
N ASP A 60 -7.60 -2.68 -13.13
CA ASP A 60 -8.10 -3.42 -11.97
C ASP A 60 -7.49 -2.85 -10.68
N PHE A 61 -8.23 -1.92 -10.06
CA PHE A 61 -7.83 -1.28 -8.80
C PHE A 61 -7.59 -2.29 -7.66
N LYS A 62 -8.31 -3.43 -7.64
CA LYS A 62 -8.11 -4.45 -6.59
C LYS A 62 -6.79 -5.16 -6.77
N LEU A 63 -6.38 -5.38 -8.02
CA LEU A 63 -5.07 -5.95 -8.31
C LEU A 63 -3.94 -4.99 -7.94
N ALA A 64 -4.08 -3.69 -8.28
CA ALA A 64 -3.11 -2.66 -7.90
C ALA A 64 -2.94 -2.56 -6.38
N ARG A 65 -4.05 -2.43 -5.64
CA ARG A 65 -4.05 -2.44 -4.16
C ARG A 65 -3.53 -3.74 -3.58
N GLY A 66 -3.83 -4.88 -4.23
CA GLY A 66 -3.33 -6.20 -3.85
C GLY A 66 -1.81 -6.28 -3.90
N PHE A 67 -1.19 -5.85 -5.00
CA PHE A 67 0.26 -5.77 -5.11
C PHE A 67 0.87 -4.79 -4.11
N ALA A 68 0.29 -3.60 -3.96
CA ALA A 68 0.73 -2.63 -2.97
C ALA A 68 0.72 -3.22 -1.54
N SER A 69 -0.35 -3.90 -1.15
CA SER A 69 -0.46 -4.55 0.17
C SER A 69 0.52 -5.69 0.38
N LEU A 70 0.96 -6.37 -0.69
CA LEU A 70 2.00 -7.39 -0.59
C LEU A 70 3.38 -6.75 -0.40
N LEU A 71 3.70 -5.71 -1.17
CA LEU A 71 4.97 -4.98 -1.06
C LEU A 71 5.10 -4.24 0.27
N ASP A 72 4.02 -3.65 0.76
CA ASP A 72 3.96 -2.96 2.05
C ASP A 72 4.39 -3.86 3.21
N ARG A 73 4.07 -5.16 3.16
CA ARG A 73 4.48 -6.13 4.18
C ARG A 73 5.96 -6.47 4.15
N GLU A 74 6.58 -6.35 2.98
CA GLU A 74 8.00 -6.60 2.78
C GLU A 74 8.83 -5.33 2.97
N ALA A 75 8.18 -4.17 3.14
CA ALA A 75 8.83 -2.90 3.41
C ALA A 75 9.03 -2.67 4.91
N VAL A 76 10.09 -1.94 5.25
CA VAL A 76 10.39 -1.52 6.62
C VAL A 76 10.17 -0.01 6.71
N PHE A 77 9.47 0.42 7.75
CA PHE A 77 9.24 1.82 8.06
C PHE A 77 9.81 2.16 9.43
N GLU A 78 10.48 3.29 9.50
CA GLU A 78 11.09 3.78 10.72
C GLU A 78 10.57 5.18 11.06
N THR A 79 10.58 5.49 12.35
CA THR A 79 10.25 6.83 12.82
C THR A 79 11.48 7.72 12.71
N ALA A 80 11.49 8.61 11.72
CA ALA A 80 12.53 9.64 11.57
C ALA A 80 12.21 10.84 12.47
N ALA A 81 12.73 10.85 13.70
CA ALA A 81 12.55 11.97 14.62
C ALA A 81 13.77 12.16 15.54
N PRO A 82 14.18 13.41 15.84
CA PRO A 82 15.31 13.67 16.73
C PRO A 82 14.98 13.39 18.21
N LEU A 83 13.70 13.28 18.57
CA LEU A 83 13.21 12.98 19.91
C LEU A 83 12.11 11.91 19.84
N PRO A 84 11.93 11.07 20.88
CA PRO A 84 10.83 10.12 20.94
C PRO A 84 9.46 10.83 20.78
N PRO A 85 8.69 10.56 19.70
CA PRO A 85 7.51 11.38 19.39
C PRO A 85 6.43 11.36 20.47
N ALA A 86 6.25 10.22 21.16
CA ALA A 86 5.29 10.13 22.26
C ALA A 86 5.62 11.11 23.40
N ARG A 87 6.91 11.29 23.72
CA ARG A 87 7.37 12.24 24.75
C ARG A 87 7.20 13.68 24.28
N ALA A 88 7.56 13.97 23.03
CA ALA A 88 7.40 15.30 22.44
C ALA A 88 5.93 15.75 22.46
N ARG A 89 5.01 14.89 22.03
CA ARG A 89 3.57 15.18 22.06
C ARG A 89 3.05 15.42 23.48
N ARG A 90 3.43 14.57 24.43
CA ARG A 90 3.01 14.71 25.82
C ARG A 90 3.40 16.07 26.41
N ALA A 91 4.67 16.46 26.27
CA ALA A 91 5.15 17.74 26.80
C ALA A 91 4.46 18.94 26.13
N ALA A 92 4.23 18.88 24.81
CA ALA A 92 3.52 19.93 24.08
C ALA A 92 2.08 20.12 24.57
N PHE A 93 1.35 19.02 24.78
CA PHE A 93 -0.04 19.09 25.27
C PHE A 93 -0.13 19.47 26.76
N GLU A 94 0.81 19.02 27.60
CA GLU A 94 0.88 19.44 29.01
C GLU A 94 1.16 20.94 29.16
N ALA A 95 2.00 21.52 28.30
CA ALA A 95 2.32 22.96 28.33
C ALA A 95 1.21 23.86 27.75
N ALA A 96 0.25 23.28 27.02
CA ALA A 96 -0.87 24.00 26.44
C ALA A 96 -2.12 23.99 27.36
N MET A 97 -2.06 23.29 28.49
CA MET A 97 -3.07 23.34 29.57
C MET A 97 -2.79 24.51 30.52
#